data_AF-A0A6P2FBD7-F1
#
_entry.id   AF-A0A6P2FBD7-F1
#
_cell.length_a   1.000
_cell.length_b   1.000
_cell.length_c   1.000
_cell.angle_alpha   90.00
_cell.angle_beta   90.00
_cell.angle_gamma   90.00
#
_symmetry.space_group_name_H-M   'P 1'
#
loop_
_entity.id
_entity.type
_entity.pdbx_description
1 polymer ?
#
loop_
_entity_poly.entity_id
_entity_poly.type
_entity_poly.pdbx_seq_one_letter_code
_entity_poly.pdbx_strand_id
1 'polypeptide(L)'
;MESDFHLHKVQVLSPKAAKIALRMLDADPDIPVESILALRPALVERCTKAEPFGTTDWMTIAAIDRPAIRRVAGLFESREQRHARLWVTSLRQATQKAPRSEPADTAHHSL
;
A
#
# COMPACT_ATOMS: atom_id res chain seq x y z
N MET A 1 -14.21 -7.45 9.64
CA MET A 1 -13.29 -6.30 9.75
C MET A 1 -12.48 -6.23 8.45
N GLU A 2 -12.66 -5.18 7.64
CA GLU A 2 -11.90 -4.97 6.39
C GLU A 2 -10.38 -4.88 6.65
N SER A 3 -10.01 -4.34 7.81
CA SER A 3 -8.65 -4.25 8.32
C SER A 3 -7.96 -5.62 8.43
N ASP A 4 -8.66 -6.63 8.96
CA ASP A 4 -8.13 -8.00 9.13
C ASP A 4 -7.90 -8.69 7.79
N PHE A 5 -8.75 -8.41 6.79
CA PHE A 5 -8.63 -8.94 5.44
C PHE A 5 -7.35 -8.43 4.74
N HIS A 6 -7.07 -7.13 4.87
CA HIS A 6 -5.84 -6.55 4.33
C HIS A 6 -4.59 -6.95 5.12
N LEU A 7 -4.71 -7.12 6.45
CA LEU A 7 -3.63 -7.64 7.29
C LEU A 7 -3.23 -9.07 6.87
N HIS A 8 -4.21 -9.94 6.60
CA HIS A 8 -3.96 -11.29 6.10
C HIS A 8 -3.31 -11.27 4.71
N LYS A 9 -3.69 -10.30 3.86
CA LYS A 9 -3.07 -10.12 2.55
C LYS A 9 -1.63 -9.57 2.61
N VAL A 10 -1.17 -8.98 3.70
CA VAL A 10 0.26 -8.64 3.82
C VAL A 10 1.11 -9.91 3.79
N GLN A 11 0.62 -11.02 4.35
CA GLN A 11 1.36 -12.29 4.37
C GLN A 11 1.54 -12.91 2.97
N VAL A 12 0.67 -12.59 2.00
CA VAL A 12 0.82 -13.08 0.63
C VAL A 12 1.95 -12.38 -0.12
N LEU A 13 2.38 -11.19 0.32
CA LEU A 13 3.51 -10.49 -0.28
C LEU A 13 4.81 -11.21 0.05
N SER A 14 5.72 -11.29 -0.93
CA SER A 14 7.12 -11.60 -0.62
C SER A 14 7.71 -10.48 0.24
N PRO A 15 8.75 -10.73 1.05
CA PRO A 15 9.39 -9.68 1.84
C PRO A 15 9.80 -8.45 1.00
N LYS A 16 10.34 -8.68 -0.20
CA LYS A 16 10.72 -7.61 -1.13
C LYS A 16 9.50 -6.86 -1.68
N ALA A 17 8.41 -7.56 -2.02
CA ALA A 17 7.16 -6.92 -2.42
C ALA A 17 6.54 -6.09 -1.29
N ALA A 18 6.61 -6.55 -0.04
CA ALA A 18 6.14 -5.79 1.12
C ALA A 18 6.94 -4.50 1.32
N LYS A 19 8.26 -4.54 1.11
CA LYS A 19 9.14 -3.36 1.16
C LYS A 19 8.77 -2.32 0.09
N ILE A 20 8.48 -2.78 -1.13
CA ILE A 20 8.05 -1.91 -2.23
C ILE A 20 6.65 -1.34 -1.94
N ALA A 21 5.71 -2.18 -1.48
CA ALA A 21 4.35 -1.76 -1.14
C ALA A 21 4.35 -0.68 -0.06
N LEU A 22 5.17 -0.82 0.99
CA LEU A 22 5.30 0.21 2.03
C LEU A 22 5.69 1.57 1.45
N ARG A 23 6.67 1.61 0.52
CA ARG A 23 7.06 2.85 -0.15
C ARG A 23 5.97 3.41 -1.05
N MET A 24 5.25 2.55 -1.77
CA MET A 24 4.12 2.97 -2.60
C MET A 24 3.00 3.57 -1.75
N LEU A 25 2.69 3.01 -0.58
CA LEU A 25 1.70 3.57 0.34
C LEU A 25 2.11 4.94 0.86
N ASP A 26 3.37 5.09 1.28
CA ASP A 26 3.88 6.36 1.80
C ASP A 26 3.83 7.49 0.76
N ALA A 27 3.89 7.15 -0.53
CA ALA A 27 3.83 8.09 -1.65
C ALA A 27 2.41 8.29 -2.23
N ASP A 28 1.40 7.56 -1.75
CA ASP A 28 0.06 7.55 -2.34
C ASP A 28 -0.92 8.43 -1.55
N PRO A 29 -1.28 9.64 -2.06
CA PRO A 29 -2.19 10.54 -1.35
C PRO A 29 -3.65 10.06 -1.35
N ASP A 30 -4.00 9.08 -2.18
CA ASP A 30 -5.38 8.60 -2.33
C ASP A 30 -5.75 7.54 -1.27
N ILE A 31 -4.79 7.09 -0.47
CA ILE A 31 -4.99 6.09 0.58
C ILE A 31 -5.11 6.81 1.93
N PRO A 32 -6.19 6.58 2.71
CA PRO A 32 -6.36 7.20 4.01
C PRO A 32 -5.20 6.87 4.96
N VAL A 33 -4.73 7.87 5.71
CA VAL A 33 -3.58 7.74 6.62
C VAL A 33 -3.82 6.67 7.68
N GLU A 34 -5.06 6.48 8.11
CA GLU A 34 -5.48 5.48 9.09
C GLU A 34 -5.25 4.07 8.56
N SER A 35 -5.50 3.85 7.26
CA SER A 35 -5.25 2.56 6.61
C SER A 35 -3.74 2.26 6.56
N ILE A 36 -2.93 3.28 6.28
CA ILE A 36 -1.47 3.16 6.27
C ILE A 36 -0.97 2.84 7.68
N LEU A 37 -1.44 3.56 8.70
CA LEU A 37 -1.05 3.34 10.10
C LEU A 37 -1.42 1.93 10.59
N ALA A 38 -2.59 1.43 10.23
CA ALA A 38 -3.03 0.08 10.59
C ALA A 38 -2.17 -1.03 9.94
N LEU A 39 -1.74 -0.84 8.70
CA LEU A 39 -1.03 -1.85 7.92
C LEU A 39 0.50 -1.80 8.09
N ARG A 40 1.04 -0.64 8.49
CA ARG A 40 2.48 -0.40 8.57
C ARG A 40 3.22 -1.41 9.47
N PRO A 41 2.76 -1.77 10.67
CA PRO A 41 3.46 -2.76 11.51
C PRO A 41 3.66 -4.10 10.80
N ALA A 42 2.60 -4.64 10.18
CA ALA A 42 2.64 -5.90 9.46
C ALA A 42 3.55 -5.84 8.22
N LEU A 43 3.52 -4.73 7.48
CA LEU A 43 4.40 -4.52 6.32
C LEU A 43 5.88 -4.41 6.73
N VAL A 44 6.15 -3.68 7.82
CA VAL A 44 7.50 -3.55 8.37
C VAL A 44 8.01 -4.90 8.80
N GLU A 45 7.24 -5.65 9.60
CA GLU A 45 7.60 -7.01 10.02
C GLU A 45 7.89 -7.91 8.81
N ARG A 46 7.01 -7.90 7.81
CA ARG A 46 7.18 -8.73 6.61
C ARG A 46 8.42 -8.33 5.81
N CYS A 47 8.73 -7.03 5.72
CA CYS A 47 9.83 -6.53 4.92
C CYS A 47 11.21 -6.68 5.59
N THR A 48 11.27 -6.89 6.91
CA THR A 48 12.55 -7.14 7.62
C THR A 48 13.30 -8.35 7.07
N LYS A 49 12.58 -9.32 6.49
CA LYS A 49 13.13 -10.53 5.88
C LYS A 49 13.58 -10.32 4.42
N ALA A 50 13.51 -9.10 3.89
CA ALA A 50 13.87 -8.81 2.52
C ALA A 50 15.38 -8.63 2.35
N GLU A 51 15.93 -9.25 1.31
CA GLU A 51 17.27 -8.90 0.85
C GLU A 51 17.37 -7.40 0.50
N PRO A 52 18.58 -6.81 0.56
CA PRO A 52 18.82 -5.47 0.06
C PRO A 52 18.33 -5.31 -1.39
N PHE A 53 17.94 -4.08 -1.72
CA PHE A 53 17.52 -3.76 -3.08
C PHE A 53 18.71 -3.78 -4.02
N GLY A 54 18.58 -4.52 -5.13
CA GLY A 54 19.53 -4.49 -6.23
C GLY A 54 19.25 -3.31 -7.17
N THR A 55 20.09 -3.14 -8.21
CA THR A 55 19.99 -2.02 -9.16
C THR A 55 18.61 -1.90 -9.81
N THR A 56 17.98 -3.03 -10.18
CA THR A 56 16.63 -3.07 -10.77
C THR A 56 15.54 -2.61 -9.79
N ASP A 57 15.70 -2.93 -8.50
CA ASP A 57 14.76 -2.51 -7.47
C ASP A 57 14.83 -1.00 -7.25
N TRP A 58 16.03 -0.42 -7.28
CA TRP A 58 16.24 1.03 -7.15
C TRP A 58 15.66 1.83 -8.32
N MET A 59 15.76 1.32 -9.56
CA MET A 59 15.08 1.94 -10.71
C MET A 59 13.56 1.99 -10.51
N THR A 60 13.01 1.01 -9.80
CA THR A 60 11.58 0.94 -9.54
C THR A 60 11.15 1.88 -8.43
N ILE A 61 11.97 2.02 -7.37
CA ILE A 61 11.76 3.05 -6.35
C ILE A 61 11.79 4.44 -7.01
N ALA A 62 12.77 4.69 -7.89
CA ALA A 62 12.84 5.94 -8.62
C ALA A 62 11.60 6.19 -9.51
N ALA A 63 10.99 5.16 -10.07
CA ALA A 63 9.76 5.28 -10.85
C ALA A 63 8.50 5.51 -10.00
N ILE A 64 8.48 5.03 -8.75
CA ILE A 64 7.43 5.34 -7.76
C ILE A 64 7.53 6.80 -7.33
N ASP A 65 8.74 7.26 -6.99
CA ASP A 65 8.99 8.62 -6.51
C ASP A 65 8.86 9.67 -7.65
N ARG A 66 9.13 9.28 -8.90
CA ARG A 66 9.03 10.16 -10.08
C ARG A 66 8.22 9.50 -11.20
N PRO A 67 6.91 9.80 -11.27
CA PRO A 67 6.01 9.23 -12.28
C PRO A 67 6.45 9.49 -13.73
N ALA A 68 7.22 10.55 -13.98
CA ALA A 68 7.79 10.85 -15.30
C ALA A 68 8.75 9.76 -15.82
N ILE A 69 9.44 9.05 -14.92
CA ILE A 69 10.39 7.97 -15.24
C ILE A 69 9.63 6.64 -15.52
N ARG A 70 8.37 6.55 -15.08
CA ARG A 70 7.53 5.35 -15.19
C ARG A 70 7.32 4.89 -16.64
N ARG A 71 7.32 5.79 -17.62
CA ARG A 71 7.21 5.43 -19.05
C ARG A 71 8.41 4.59 -19.54
N VAL A 72 9.59 4.80 -18.98
CA VAL A 72 10.82 4.06 -19.32
C VAL A 72 10.98 2.84 -18.43
N ALA A 73 10.70 2.98 -17.13
CA ALA A 73 10.83 1.89 -16.15
C ALA A 73 9.72 0.83 -16.24
N GLY A 74 8.55 1.16 -16.79
CA GLY A 74 7.41 0.24 -16.93
C GLY A 74 7.67 -0.95 -17.86
N LEU A 75 8.73 -0.90 -18.67
CA LEU A 75 9.13 -2.01 -19.56
C LEU A 75 9.76 -3.18 -18.80
N PHE A 76 10.27 -2.96 -17.59
CA PHE A 76 10.96 -3.97 -16.78
C PHE A 76 10.37 -4.04 -15.38
N GLU A 77 9.07 -4.40 -15.30
CA GLU A 77 8.44 -4.65 -14.02
C GLU A 77 8.78 -6.06 -13.50
N SER A 78 9.40 -6.14 -12.32
CA SER A 78 9.65 -7.40 -11.62
C SER A 78 8.36 -8.00 -11.05
N ARG A 79 8.39 -9.30 -10.72
CA ARG A 79 7.26 -9.99 -10.09
C ARG A 79 6.84 -9.33 -8.77
N GLU A 80 7.81 -8.93 -7.95
CA GLU A 80 7.61 -8.27 -6.65
C GLU A 80 6.94 -6.91 -6.82
N GLN A 81 7.36 -6.16 -7.82
CA GLN A 81 6.82 -4.84 -8.14
C GLN A 81 5.38 -4.94 -8.61
N ARG A 82 5.10 -5.88 -9.54
CA ARG A 82 3.75 -6.18 -9.98
C ARG A 82 2.85 -6.57 -8.80
N HIS A 83 3.35 -7.43 -7.91
CA HIS A 83 2.59 -7.87 -6.75
C HIS A 83 2.29 -6.73 -5.78
N ALA A 84 3.30 -5.90 -5.46
CA ALA A 84 3.12 -4.71 -4.64
C ALA A 84 2.10 -3.74 -5.25
N ARG A 85 2.22 -3.43 -6.55
CA ARG A 85 1.29 -2.54 -7.25
C ARG A 85 -0.14 -3.04 -7.21
N LEU A 86 -0.37 -4.32 -7.53
CA LEU A 86 -1.70 -4.91 -7.51
C LEU A 86 -2.30 -4.88 -6.10
N TRP A 87 -1.48 -5.17 -5.08
CA TRP A 87 -1.91 -5.11 -3.69
C TRP A 87 -2.30 -3.68 -3.26
N VAL A 88 -1.46 -2.67 -3.55
CA VAL A 88 -1.74 -1.26 -3.24
C VAL A 88 -2.98 -0.75 -3.98
N THR A 89 -3.14 -1.13 -5.25
CA THR A 89 -4.32 -0.77 -6.04
C THR A 89 -5.58 -1.42 -5.47
N SER A 90 -5.51 -2.68 -5.03
CA SER A 90 -6.63 -3.35 -4.36
C SER A 90 -6.98 -2.66 -3.04
N LEU A 91 -6.00 -2.20 -2.27
CA LEU A 91 -6.24 -1.45 -1.03
C LEU A 91 -6.92 -0.11 -1.34
N ARG A 92 -6.39 0.66 -2.29
CA ARG A 92 -6.97 1.95 -2.71
C ARG A 92 -8.44 1.80 -3.13
N GLN A 93 -8.75 0.75 -3.89
CA GLN A 93 -10.13 0.47 -4.30
C GLN A 93 -11.04 0.09 -3.13
N ALA A 94 -10.53 -0.68 -2.16
CA ALA A 94 -11.28 -1.05 -0.97
C ALA A 94 -11.57 0.18 -0.09
N THR A 95 -10.57 1.05 0.12
CA THR A 95 -10.73 2.27 0.92
C THR A 95 -11.66 3.29 0.26
N GLN A 96 -11.74 3.32 -1.06
CA GLN A 96 -12.69 4.16 -1.80
C GLN A 96 -14.11 3.61 -1.83
N LYS A 97 -14.28 2.28 -1.75
CA LYS A 97 -15.59 1.61 -1.72
C LYS A 97 -16.20 1.59 -0.32
N ALA A 98 -15.39 1.64 0.73
CA ALA A 98 -15.89 1.78 2.09
C ALA A 98 -16.66 3.12 2.17
N PRO A 99 -17.98 3.11 2.42
CA PRO A 99 -18.70 4.35 2.61
C PRO A 99 -18.04 5.05 3.79
N ARG A 100 -17.58 6.27 3.55
CA ARG A 100 -17.13 7.21 4.58
C ARG A 100 -18.20 7.17 5.65
N SER A 101 -17.95 6.50 6.77
CA SER A 101 -18.94 6.44 7.85
C SER A 101 -19.23 7.88 8.21
N GLU A 102 -20.44 8.33 7.87
CA GLU A 102 -20.94 9.63 8.26
C GLU A 102 -20.71 9.74 9.77
N PRO A 103 -20.15 10.85 10.28
CA PRO A 103 -20.20 11.09 11.70
C PRO A 103 -21.68 11.07 12.05
N ALA A 104 -22.10 10.02 12.77
CA ALA A 104 -23.48 9.85 13.17
C ALA A 104 -23.92 11.15 13.82
N ASP A 105 -24.86 11.80 13.13
CA ASP A 105 -25.60 12.94 13.58
C ASP A 105 -26.16 12.58 14.96
N THR A 106 -25.45 13.00 16.00
CA THR A 106 -25.92 12.87 17.37
C THR A 106 -26.92 14.00 17.54
N ALA A 107 -28.12 13.72 17.01
CA ALA A 107 -29.36 14.28 17.49
C ALA A 107 -29.41 14.09 19.00
N HIS A 108 -28.84 15.04 19.75
CA HIS A 108 -29.21 15.30 21.11
C HIS A 108 -30.54 16.05 21.09
N HIS A 109 -31.60 15.29 20.81
CA HIS A 109 -32.93 15.63 21.26
C HIS A 109 -33.06 15.06 22.68
N SER A 110 -33.14 15.92 23.68
CA SER A 110 -33.93 15.77 24.93
C SER A 110 -33.56 16.90 25.90
N LEU A 111 -34.39 17.94 25.96
CA LEU A 111 -35.39 18.18 27.01
C LEU A 111 -36.24 19.40 26.64
#